data_AF-A0AAN7JGW2-F1
#
_entry.id   AF-A0AAN7JGW2-F1
#
_cell.length_a   1.000
_cell.length_b   1.000
_cell.length_c   1.000
_cell.angle_alpha   90.00
_cell.angle_beta   90.00
_cell.angle_gamma   90.00
#
_symmetry.space_group_name_H-M   'P 1'
#
loop_
_entity.id
_entity.type
_entity.pdbx_description
1 polymer ?
#
loop_
_entity_poly.entity_id
_entity_poly.type
_entity_poly.pdbx_seq_one_letter_code
_entity_poly.pdbx_strand_id
1 'polypeptide(L)'
;MEALREKRLQQMKQMAKKRRHWISLGHGDYSEIPVEKDFFSVVKASDRVVCHFYRDNWPCKVMDKHLSILAKQHIETRFVKIHAEKSPF
;
A
#
# COMPACT_ATOMS: atom_id res chain seq x y z
N MET A 1 12.05 -34.60 10.90
CA MET A 1 12.64 -33.25 10.84
C MET A 1 12.62 -32.63 9.43
N GLU A 2 12.64 -33.43 8.36
CA GLU A 2 12.64 -32.92 6.97
C GLU A 2 11.34 -32.20 6.57
N ALA A 3 10.18 -32.74 6.91
CA ALA A 3 8.88 -32.12 6.58
C ALA A 3 8.73 -30.69 7.15
N LEU A 4 9.30 -30.40 8.33
CA LEU A 4 9.30 -29.06 8.92
C LEU A 4 10.22 -28.09 8.15
N ARG A 5 11.35 -28.56 7.63
CA ARG A 5 12.25 -27.74 6.79
C ARG A 5 11.61 -27.42 5.45
N GLU A 6 10.99 -28.42 4.81
CA GLU A 6 10.30 -28.25 3.54
C GLU A 6 9.14 -27.25 3.65
N LYS A 7 8.31 -27.38 4.69
CA LYS A 7 7.20 -26.44 4.95
C LYS A 7 7.69 -25.00 5.12
N ARG A 8 8.80 -24.79 5.85
CA ARG A 8 9.41 -23.45 6.01
C ARG A 8 9.91 -22.89 4.67
N LEU A 9 10.59 -23.71 3.87
CA LEU A 9 11.08 -23.30 2.55
C LEU A 9 9.92 -22.89 1.63
N GLN A 10 8.82 -23.65 1.66
CA GLN A 10 7.64 -23.35 0.86
C GLN A 10 6.97 -22.03 1.30
N GLN A 11 6.85 -21.80 2.61
CA GLN A 11 6.33 -20.54 3.16
C GLN A 11 7.20 -19.35 2.74
N MET A 12 8.53 -19.47 2.81
CA MET A 12 9.45 -18.42 2.37
C MET A 12 9.28 -18.10 0.88
N LYS A 13 9.18 -19.13 0.02
CA LYS A 13 8.95 -18.96 -1.42
C LYS A 13 7.62 -18.25 -1.71
N GLN A 14 6.55 -18.62 -1.00
CA GLN A 14 5.24 -17.99 -1.15
C GLN A 14 5.27 -16.52 -0.71
N MET A 15 5.91 -16.20 0.42
CA MET A 15 6.07 -14.83 0.90
C MET A 15 6.90 -13.98 -0.06
N ALA A 16 7.98 -14.53 -0.64
CA ALA A 16 8.75 -13.84 -1.66
C ALA A 16 7.91 -13.53 -2.90
N LYS A 17 7.08 -14.48 -3.37
CA LYS A 17 6.16 -14.26 -4.50
C LYS A 17 5.14 -13.16 -4.19
N LYS A 18 4.50 -13.19 -3.02
CA LYS A 18 3.54 -12.16 -2.57
C LYS A 18 4.21 -10.78 -2.52
N ARG A 19 5.39 -10.70 -1.91
CA ARG A 19 6.15 -9.44 -1.80
C ARG A 19 6.45 -8.83 -3.16
N ARG A 20 6.91 -9.63 -4.14
CA ARG A 20 7.12 -9.13 -5.51
C ARG A 20 5.84 -8.62 -6.15
N HIS A 21 4.73 -9.32 -5.95
CA HIS A 21 3.43 -8.90 -6.47
C HIS A 21 2.99 -7.56 -5.86
N TRP A 22 3.08 -7.40 -4.54
CA TRP A 22 2.79 -6.13 -3.87
C TRP A 22 3.67 -4.98 -4.38
N ILE A 23 4.97 -5.21 -4.56
CA ILE A 23 5.87 -4.20 -5.15
C ILE A 23 5.41 -3.81 -6.56
N SER A 24 5.01 -4.77 -7.41
CA SER A 24 4.51 -4.48 -8.76
C SER A 24 3.21 -3.65 -8.77
N LEU A 25 2.46 -3.65 -7.67
CA LEU A 25 1.24 -2.84 -7.48
C LEU A 25 1.52 -1.49 -6.78
N GLY A 26 2.78 -1.17 -6.51
CA GLY A 26 3.20 0.06 -5.84
C GLY A 26 3.08 0.04 -4.32
N HIS A 27 3.00 -1.14 -3.69
CA HIS A 27 3.13 -1.24 -2.23
C HIS A 27 4.58 -0.97 -1.81
N GLY A 28 4.80 -0.59 -0.55
CA GLY A 28 6.12 -0.20 -0.07
C GLY A 28 6.40 1.30 -0.18
N ASP A 29 5.53 2.05 -0.84
CA ASP A 29 5.62 3.50 -1.01
C ASP A 29 4.27 4.20 -0.78
N TYR A 30 4.34 5.49 -0.47
CA TYR A 30 3.19 6.37 -0.27
C TYR A 30 3.05 7.31 -1.46
N SER A 31 2.06 7.04 -2.32
CA SER A 31 1.91 7.72 -3.60
C SER A 31 0.57 8.44 -3.73
N GLU A 32 0.56 9.55 -4.47
CA GLU A 32 -0.67 10.27 -4.79
C GLU A 32 -1.40 9.64 -5.98
N ILE A 33 -2.73 9.54 -5.88
CA ILE A 33 -3.61 9.18 -6.98
C ILE A 33 -4.14 10.50 -7.57
N PRO A 34 -3.73 10.88 -8.79
CA PRO A 34 -4.06 12.18 -9.36
C PRO A 34 -5.49 12.26 -9.88
N VAL A 35 -6.10 11.13 -10.25
CA VAL A 35 -7.43 11.06 -10.85
C VAL A 35 -8.28 10.05 -10.11
N GLU A 36 -9.49 10.46 -9.71
CA GLU A 36 -10.42 9.63 -8.97
C GLU A 36 -10.77 8.31 -9.68
N LYS A 37 -10.83 8.31 -11.03
CA LYS A 37 -11.09 7.10 -11.82
C LYS A 37 -10.09 5.96 -11.53
N ASP A 38 -8.86 6.31 -11.15
CA ASP A 38 -7.83 5.33 -10.86
C ASP A 38 -7.94 4.78 -9.42
N PHE A 39 -8.66 5.47 -8.54
CA PHE A 39 -8.85 5.06 -7.15
C PHE A 39 -9.43 3.66 -7.05
N PHE A 40 -10.55 3.40 -7.72
CA PHE A 40 -11.20 2.10 -7.66
C PHE A 40 -10.33 0.98 -8.24
N SER A 41 -9.55 1.28 -9.28
CA SER A 41 -8.60 0.32 -9.88
C SER A 41 -7.49 -0.04 -8.88
N VAL A 42 -6.93 0.95 -8.19
CA VAL A 42 -5.90 0.73 -7.16
C VAL A 42 -6.46 -0.05 -5.98
N VAL A 43 -7.66 0.31 -5.50
CA VAL A 43 -8.30 -0.35 -4.37
C VAL A 43 -8.66 -1.80 -4.68
N LYS A 44 -9.22 -2.07 -5.87
CA LYS A 44 -9.58 -3.44 -6.28
C LYS A 44 -8.37 -4.33 -6.53
N ALA A 45 -7.21 -3.75 -6.84
CA ALA A 45 -5.99 -4.50 -7.08
C ALA A 45 -5.28 -4.97 -5.80
N SER A 46 -5.69 -4.50 -4.61
CA SER A 46 -4.99 -4.76 -3.35
C SER A 46 -5.93 -5.19 -2.24
N ASP A 47 -5.57 -6.24 -1.48
CA ASP A 47 -6.39 -6.75 -0.38
C ASP A 47 -6.54 -5.76 0.79
N ARG A 48 -5.51 -4.96 1.03
CA ARG A 48 -5.44 -3.98 2.12
C ARG A 48 -4.99 -2.64 1.57
N VAL A 49 -5.79 -1.61 1.83
CA VAL A 49 -5.51 -0.25 1.35
C VAL A 49 -5.78 0.75 2.46
N VAL A 50 -4.85 1.69 2.64
CA VAL A 50 -5.03 2.90 3.42
C VAL A 50 -4.97 4.07 2.45
N CYS A 51 -6.09 4.80 2.35
CA CYS A 51 -6.17 6.01 1.54
C CYS A 51 -6.33 7.24 2.43
N HIS A 52 -5.43 8.20 2.28
CA HIS A 52 -5.49 9.49 2.93
C HIS A 52 -6.16 10.53 2.02
N PHE A 53 -7.41 10.89 2.34
CA PHE A 53 -8.11 12.00 1.72
C PHE A 53 -7.62 13.30 2.35
N TYR A 54 -6.72 14.00 1.66
CA TYR A 54 -5.99 15.12 2.24
C TYR A 54 -6.47 16.48 1.71
N ARG A 55 -6.17 17.52 2.49
CA ARG A 55 -6.21 18.94 2.09
C ARG A 55 -4.86 19.57 2.39
N ASP A 56 -4.56 20.72 1.82
CA ASP A 56 -3.32 21.44 2.14
C ASP A 56 -3.44 22.12 3.52
N ASN A 57 -3.22 21.34 4.57
CA ASN A 57 -3.17 21.80 5.95
C ASN A 57 -2.07 21.09 6.74
N TRP A 58 -1.70 21.66 7.89
CA TRP A 58 -0.62 21.14 8.71
C TRP A 58 -0.87 19.70 9.23
N PRO A 59 -2.07 19.34 9.73
CA PRO A 59 -2.36 17.96 10.14
C PRO A 59 -2.14 16.93 9.03
N CYS A 60 -2.55 17.23 7.79
CA CYS A 60 -2.34 16.34 6.65
C CYS A 60 -0.86 16.14 6.33
N LYS A 61 -0.02 17.17 6.52
CA LYS A 61 1.45 17.05 6.34
C LYS A 61 2.08 16.12 7.38
N VAL A 62 1.56 16.12 8.61
CA VAL A 62 1.97 15.17 9.65
C VAL A 62 1.56 13.76 9.27
N MET A 63 0.32 13.56 8.82
CA MET A 63 -0.17 12.27 8.35
C MET A 63 0.67 11.72 7.18
N ASP A 64 0.98 12.55 6.18
CA ASP A 64 1.82 12.18 5.04
C ASP A 64 3.18 11.61 5.49
N LYS A 65 3.82 12.25 6.50
CA LYS A 65 5.08 11.77 7.06
C LYS A 65 4.96 10.37 7.66
N HIS A 66 3.94 10.15 8.50
CA HIS A 66 3.76 8.86 9.16
C HIS A 66 3.35 7.75 8.19
N LEU A 67 2.48 8.05 7.22
CA LEU A 67 2.05 7.10 6.20
C LEU A 67 3.22 6.69 5.29
N SER A 68 4.13 7.61 4.95
CA SER A 68 5.34 7.27 4.19
C SER A 68 6.28 6.32 4.95
N ILE A 69 6.39 6.45 6.28
CA ILE A 69 7.16 5.54 7.11
C ILE A 69 6.48 4.16 7.16
N LEU A 70 5.18 4.13 7.43
CA LEU A 70 4.41 2.89 7.52
C LEU A 70 4.37 2.12 6.21
N ALA A 71 4.29 2.81 5.07
CA ALA A 71 4.28 2.17 3.75
C ALA A 71 5.50 1.28 3.53
N LYS A 72 6.68 1.70 3.98
CA LYS A 72 7.93 0.94 3.86
C LYS A 72 7.97 -0.28 4.80
N GLN A 73 7.30 -0.18 5.94
CA GLN A 73 7.26 -1.22 6.97
C GLN A 73 6.18 -2.28 6.69
N HIS A 74 5.06 -1.88 6.09
CA HIS A 74 3.87 -2.70 5.86
C HIS A 74 3.64 -2.90 4.37
N ILE A 75 4.53 -3.67 3.74
CA ILE A 75 4.50 -3.94 2.29
C ILE A 75 3.28 -4.76 1.85
N GLU A 76 2.55 -5.36 2.78
CA GLU A 76 1.29 -6.05 2.54
C GLU A 76 0.10 -5.10 2.37
N THR A 77 0.29 -3.80 2.64
CA THR A 77 -0.77 -2.79 2.58
C THR A 77 -0.39 -1.68 1.60
N ARG A 78 -1.35 -1.30 0.74
CA ARG A 78 -1.17 -0.20 -0.20
C ARG A 78 -1.47 1.12 0.48
N PHE A 79 -0.51 2.05 0.50
CA PHE A 79 -0.69 3.39 1.05
C PHE A 79 -0.77 4.43 -0.07
N VAL A 80 -1.88 5.16 -0.12
CA VAL A 80 -2.12 6.18 -1.15
C VAL A 80 -2.73 7.43 -0.57
N LYS A 81 -2.65 8.54 -1.31
CA LYS A 81 -3.36 9.77 -0.98
C LYS A 81 -4.10 10.35 -2.16
N ILE A 82 -5.16 11.10 -1.88
CA ILE A 82 -5.97 11.76 -2.89
C ILE A 82 -6.44 13.11 -2.36
N HIS A 83 -6.41 14.14 -3.22
CA HIS A 83 -6.77 15.48 -2.83
C HIS A 83 -8.30 15.61 -2.73
N ALA A 84 -8.81 15.85 -1.52
CA ALA A 84 -10.25 15.81 -1.24
C ALA A 84 -11.05 16.87 -2.02
N GLU A 85 -10.48 18.07 -2.24
CA GLU A 85 -11.20 19.14 -2.95
C GLU A 85 -11.19 19.00 -4.48
N LYS A 86 -10.28 18.18 -5.01
CA LYS A 86 -10.21 17.89 -6.46
C LYS A 86 -10.90 16.56 -6.80
N SER A 87 -11.42 15.88 -5.78
CA SER A 87 -12.08 14.59 -5.86
C SER A 87 -13.47 14.78 -5.27
N PRO A 88 -14.41 15.34 -6.06
CA PRO A 88 -15.80 15.40 -5.65
C PRO A 88 -16.30 13.96 -5.72
N PHE A 89 -16.38 13.28 -4.57
CA PHE A 89 -17.05 11.97 -4.52
C PHE A 89 -18.41 12.02 -5.24
#